data_AF-A0A7W8CSV5-F1
#
_entry.id   AF-A0A7W8CSV5-F1
#
_cell.length_a   1.000
_cell.length_b   1.000
_cell.length_c   1.000
_cell.angle_alpha   90.00
_cell.angle_beta   90.00
_cell.angle_gamma   90.00
#
_symmetry.space_group_name_H-M   'P 1'
#
loop_
_entity.id
_entity.type
_entity.pdbx_description
1 polymer ?
#
loop_
_entity_poly.entity_id
_entity_poly.type
_entity_poly.pdbx_seq_one_letter_code
_entity_poly.pdbx_strand_id
1 'polypeptide(L)'
;MIAAKHSTPLKNHVCALAILNAADGLLTFFGITSGFITEANPLLSSFSPGVILAIKVLLSLCLSGFLFTPFVAIQSRLWRYFFISANTLYSLILLLHIFWLSLLAL
;
A
#
# COMPACT_ATOMS: atom_id res chain seq x y z
N MET A 1 -12.97 -4.90 -38.30
CA MET A 1 -11.88 -4.96 -37.30
C MET A 1 -12.49 -4.75 -35.92
N ILE A 2 -12.71 -5.82 -35.14
CA ILE A 2 -13.18 -5.69 -33.76
C ILE A 2 -11.97 -5.22 -32.94
N ALA A 3 -12.01 -3.98 -32.47
CA ALA A 3 -11.00 -3.48 -31.54
C ALA A 3 -11.08 -4.32 -30.26
N ALA A 4 -10.12 -5.23 -30.07
CA ALA A 4 -9.99 -5.98 -28.83
C ALA A 4 -9.81 -4.97 -27.69
N LYS A 5 -10.82 -4.82 -26.83
CA LYS A 5 -10.77 -3.98 -25.64
C LYS A 5 -9.61 -4.48 -24.78
N HIS A 6 -8.50 -3.76 -24.81
CA HIS A 6 -7.30 -4.11 -24.07
C HIS A 6 -7.59 -4.01 -22.57
N SER A 7 -7.99 -5.14 -21.99
CA SER A 7 -8.38 -5.22 -20.59
C SER A 7 -7.13 -5.22 -19.75
N THR A 8 -7.02 -4.27 -18.81
CA THR A 8 -5.89 -4.16 -17.87
C THR A 8 -6.36 -4.60 -16.47
N PRO A 9 -6.54 -5.91 -16.25
CA PRO A 9 -7.23 -6.44 -15.07
C PRO A 9 -6.51 -6.09 -13.75
N LEU A 10 -5.20 -5.86 -13.79
CA LEU A 10 -4.40 -5.57 -12.60
C LEU A 10 -4.31 -4.07 -12.30
N LYS A 11 -4.67 -3.18 -13.24
CA LYS A 11 -4.49 -1.73 -13.10
C LYS A 11 -5.11 -1.18 -11.81
N ASN A 12 -6.36 -1.54 -11.56
CA ASN A 12 -7.09 -1.06 -10.38
C ASN A 12 -6.47 -1.58 -9.09
N HIS A 13 -6.04 -2.86 -9.06
CA HIS A 13 -5.44 -3.45 -7.87
C HIS A 13 -4.05 -2.88 -7.56
N VAL A 14 -3.23 -2.62 -8.58
CA VAL A 14 -1.92 -1.98 -8.41
C VAL A 14 -2.09 -0.54 -7.93
N CYS A 15 -3.02 0.21 -8.53
CA CYS A 15 -3.30 1.59 -8.13
C CYS A 15 -3.82 1.68 -6.69
N ALA A 16 -4.78 0.82 -6.33
CA ALA A 16 -5.30 0.75 -4.97
C ALA A 16 -4.20 0.38 -3.96
N LEU A 17 -3.33 -0.59 -4.27
CA LEU A 17 -2.24 -0.99 -3.39
C LEU A 17 -1.22 0.15 -3.18
N ALA A 18 -0.89 0.90 -4.23
CA ALA A 18 0.00 2.05 -4.13
C ALA A 18 -0.60 3.15 -3.22
N ILE A 19 -1.89 3.44 -3.37
CA ILE A 19 -2.59 4.42 -2.52
C ILE A 19 -2.64 3.94 -1.07
N LEU A 20 -3.01 2.69 -0.84
CA LEU A 20 -3.08 2.11 0.50
C LEU A 20 -1.73 2.13 1.21
N ASN A 21 -0.64 1.76 0.52
CA ASN A 21 0.71 1.78 1.08
C ASN A 21 1.20 3.21 1.39
N ALA A 22 0.84 4.20 0.56
CA ALA A 22 1.13 5.60 0.85
C ALA A 22 0.35 6.11 2.07
N ALA A 23 -0.94 5.80 2.16
CA ALA A 23 -1.79 6.17 3.29
C ALA A 23 -1.30 5.52 4.59
N ASP A 24 -0.97 4.23 4.55
CA ASP A 24 -0.38 3.50 5.66
C ASP A 24 0.92 4.19 6.14
N GLY A 25 1.81 4.59 5.23
CA GLY A 25 3.02 5.30 5.61
C GLY A 25 2.78 6.65 6.28
N LEU A 26 1.79 7.41 5.83
CA LEU A 26 1.42 8.68 6.47
C LEU A 26 0.86 8.47 7.88
N LEU A 27 -0.01 7.47 8.06
CA LEU A 27 -0.58 7.14 9.37
C LEU A 27 0.48 6.57 10.32
N THR A 28 1.39 5.74 9.82
CA THR A 28 2.54 5.24 10.60
C THR A 28 3.44 6.39 11.05
N PHE A 29 3.79 7.29 10.12
CA PHE A 29 4.61 8.46 10.45
C PHE A 29 3.95 9.31 11.53
N PHE A 30 2.69 9.68 11.33
CA PHE A 30 1.93 10.46 12.31
C PHE A 30 1.87 9.75 13.65
N GLY A 31 1.44 8.48 13.66
CA GLY A 31 1.29 7.70 14.88
C GLY A 31 2.58 7.52 15.67
N ILE A 32 3.73 7.30 15.01
CA ILE A 32 5.02 7.20 15.71
C ILE A 32 5.49 8.59 16.19
N THR A 33 5.37 9.64 15.37
CA THR A 33 5.81 10.99 15.77
C THR A 33 4.98 11.57 16.92
N SER A 34 3.70 11.21 17.03
CA SER A 34 2.82 11.56 18.14
C SER A 34 2.97 10.63 19.35
N GLY A 35 3.75 9.55 19.25
CA GLY A 35 3.93 8.56 20.32
C GLY A 35 2.74 7.64 20.55
N PHE A 36 1.78 7.58 19.63
CA PHE A 36 0.57 6.74 19.74
C PHE A 36 0.84 5.28 19.40
N ILE A 37 1.73 5.00 18.45
CA ILE A 37 2.05 3.63 18.02
C ILE A 37 3.56 3.43 17.89
N THR A 38 3.97 2.17 17.91
CA THR A 38 5.34 1.74 17.60
C THR A 38 5.34 0.90 16.33
N GLU A 39 6.41 0.97 15.54
CA GLU A 39 6.56 0.15 14.34
C GLU A 39 6.76 -1.32 14.73
N ALA A 40 5.79 -2.17 14.36
CA ALA A 40 5.83 -3.60 14.66
C ALA A 40 6.63 -4.42 13.63
N ASN A 41 6.91 -3.86 12.45
CA ASN A 41 7.71 -4.54 11.44
C ASN A 41 9.19 -4.56 11.87
N PRO A 42 9.79 -5.73 12.15
CA PRO A 42 11.18 -5.81 12.62
C PRO A 42 12.20 -5.30 11.59
N LEU A 43 11.83 -5.26 10.30
CA LEU A 43 12.67 -4.68 9.25
C LEU A 43 12.66 -3.15 9.27
N LEU A 44 11.60 -2.55 9.81
CA LEU A 44 11.42 -1.10 9.82
C LEU A 44 11.64 -0.48 11.21
N SER A 45 11.49 -1.27 12.28
CA SER A 45 11.49 -0.81 13.68
C SER A 45 12.77 -0.11 14.13
N SER A 46 13.90 -0.38 13.46
CA SER A 46 15.20 0.24 13.76
C SER A 46 15.41 1.60 13.07
N PHE A 47 14.51 2.01 12.18
CA PHE A 47 14.64 3.25 11.43
C PHE A 47 13.87 4.41 12.08
N SER A 48 14.31 5.63 11.80
CA SER A 48 13.57 6.82 12.22
C SER A 48 12.24 6.95 11.46
N PRO A 49 11.23 7.62 12.03
CA PRO A 49 9.91 7.75 11.40
C PRO A 49 9.98 8.33 9.97
N GLY A 50 10.87 9.30 9.74
CA GLY A 50 11.07 9.90 8.42
C GLY A 50 11.65 8.92 7.39
N VAL A 51 12.54 8.02 7.81
CA VAL A 51 13.09 6.97 6.93
C VAL A 51 12.02 5.93 6.60
N ILE A 52 11.20 5.54 7.58
CA ILE A 52 10.05 4.63 7.37
C ILE A 52 9.09 5.23 6.33
N LEU A 53 8.74 6.51 6.46
CA LEU A 53 7.89 7.21 5.50
C LEU A 53 8.52 7.23 4.10
N ALA A 54 9.81 7.58 4.01
CA ALA A 54 10.53 7.62 2.73
C ALA A 54 10.53 6.25 2.03
N ILE A 55 10.75 5.16 2.76
CA ILE A 55 10.68 3.78 2.24
C ILE A 55 9.28 3.48 1.71
N LYS A 56 8.23 3.80 2.47
CA LYS A 56 6.83 3.55 2.05
C LYS A 56 6.44 4.41 0.85
N VAL A 57 6.89 5.66 0.76
CA VAL A 57 6.69 6.51 -0.42
C VAL A 57 7.41 5.95 -1.64
N LEU A 58 8.68 5.55 -1.48
CA LEU A 58 9.46 4.93 -2.56
C LEU A 58 8.77 3.65 -3.08
N LEU A 59 8.29 2.80 -2.17
CA LEU A 59 7.55 1.59 -2.53
C LEU A 59 6.26 1.91 -3.30
N SER A 60 5.53 2.95 -2.88
CA SER A 60 4.33 3.42 -3.58
C SER A 60 4.64 3.93 -4.99
N LEU A 61 5.78 4.62 -5.17
CA LEU A 61 6.27 5.06 -6.47
C LEU A 61 6.65 3.87 -7.35
N CYS A 62 7.37 2.88 -6.81
CA CYS A 62 7.71 1.65 -7.53
C CYS A 62 6.44 0.90 -7.97
N LEU A 63 5.45 0.75 -7.09
CA LEU A 63 4.15 0.14 -7.43
C LEU A 63 3.43 0.92 -8.53
N SER A 64 3.42 2.25 -8.43
CA SER A 64 2.84 3.12 -9.46
C SER A 64 3.59 3.00 -10.80
N GLY A 65 4.90 2.75 -10.77
CA GLY A 65 5.72 2.45 -11.93
C GLY A 65 5.18 1.27 -12.75
N PHE A 66 4.66 0.23 -12.09
CA PHE A 66 4.06 -0.91 -12.80
C PHE A 66 2.87 -0.53 -13.68
N LEU A 67 2.15 0.56 -13.37
CA LEU A 67 1.03 1.05 -14.18
C LEU A 67 1.44 1.45 -15.60
N PHE A 68 2.71 1.77 -15.81
CA PHE A 68 3.27 2.15 -17.10
C PHE A 68 3.98 1.00 -17.82
N THR A 69 3.92 -0.21 -17.27
CA THR A 69 4.56 -1.41 -17.83
C THR A 69 3.50 -2.36 -18.41
N PRO A 70 3.85 -3.28 -19.34
CA PRO A 70 2.92 -4.30 -19.84
C PRO A 70 2.41 -5.25 -18.74
N PHE A 71 2.99 -5.21 -17.54
CA PHE A 71 2.58 -6.01 -16.39
C PHE A 71 1.10 -5.87 -16.05
N VAL A 72 0.50 -4.67 -16.17
CA VAL A 72 -0.93 -4.47 -15.86
C VAL A 72 -1.89 -5.19 -16.80
N ALA A 73 -1.40 -5.65 -17.95
CA ALA A 73 -2.15 -6.41 -18.93
C ALA A 73 -2.13 -7.93 -18.66
N ILE A 74 -1.33 -8.40 -17.68
CA ILE A 74 -1.22 -9.82 -17.35
C ILE A 74 -2.58 -10.36 -16.89
N GLN A 75 -3.07 -11.38 -17.59
CA GLN A 75 -4.34 -12.07 -17.31
C GLN A 75 -4.19 -13.23 -16.31
N SER A 76 -3.04 -13.37 -15.67
CA SER A 76 -2.77 -14.46 -14.73
C SER A 76 -3.65 -14.36 -13.48
N ARG A 77 -4.38 -15.42 -13.18
CA ARG A 77 -5.20 -15.53 -11.97
C ARG A 77 -4.34 -15.44 -10.70
N LEU A 78 -3.13 -15.98 -10.72
CA LEU A 78 -2.21 -15.95 -9.58
C LEU A 78 -1.88 -14.50 -9.19
N TRP A 79 -1.48 -13.68 -10.16
CA TRP A 79 -1.19 -12.27 -9.93
C TRP A 79 -2.42 -11.50 -9.46
N ARG A 80 -3.59 -11.77 -10.06
CA ARG A 80 -4.85 -11.16 -9.63
C ARG A 80 -5.15 -11.48 -8.16
N TYR A 81 -5.10 -12.74 -7.75
CA TYR A 81 -5.35 -13.11 -6.36
C TYR A 81 -4.29 -12.56 -5.41
N PHE A 82 -3.02 -12.54 -5.82
CA PHE A 82 -1.95 -11.94 -5.04
C PHE A 82 -2.23 -10.47 -4.74
N PHE A 83 -2.58 -9.67 -5.75
CA PHE A 83 -2.90 -8.26 -5.52
C PHE A 83 -4.22 -8.06 -4.76
N ILE A 84 -5.22 -8.91 -4.94
CA ILE A 84 -6.44 -8.87 -4.13
C ILE A 84 -6.08 -9.10 -2.65
N SER A 85 -5.34 -10.17 -2.34
CA SER A 85 -4.92 -10.47 -0.97
C SER A 85 -4.07 -9.36 -0.37
N ALA A 86 -3.14 -8.79 -1.14
CA ALA A 86 -2.33 -7.65 -0.69
C ALA A 86 -3.19 -6.43 -0.38
N ASN A 87 -4.14 -6.07 -1.25
CA ASN A 87 -5.07 -4.97 -1.01
C ASN A 87 -5.94 -5.23 0.22
N THR A 88 -6.43 -6.45 0.42
CA THR A 88 -7.21 -6.82 1.61
C THR A 88 -6.39 -6.65 2.88
N LEU A 89 -5.15 -7.16 2.91
CA LEU A 89 -4.27 -7.03 4.06
C LEU A 89 -3.96 -5.56 4.38
N TYR A 90 -3.59 -4.77 3.37
CA TYR A 90 -3.34 -3.34 3.56
C TYR A 90 -4.57 -2.57 4.01
N SER A 91 -5.76 -2.94 3.52
CA SER A 91 -7.02 -2.33 3.98
C SER A 91 -7.27 -2.65 5.46
N LEU A 92 -7.01 -3.88 5.91
CA LEU A 92 -7.13 -4.26 7.32
C LEU A 92 -6.13 -3.50 8.21
N ILE A 93 -4.88 -3.37 7.76
CA ILE A 93 -3.85 -2.61 8.48
C ILE A 93 -4.23 -1.12 8.58
N LEU A 94 -4.79 -0.55 7.51
CA LEU A 94 -5.25 0.83 7.51
C LEU A 94 -6.41 1.03 8.51
N LEU A 95 -7.38 0.13 8.52
CA LEU A 95 -8.48 0.15 9.48
C LEU A 95 -7.97 0.02 10.92
N LEU A 96 -6.96 -0.82 11.14
CA LEU A 96 -6.29 -0.92 12.44
C LEU A 96 -5.65 0.43 12.82
N HIS A 97 -4.88 1.07 11.95
CA HIS A 97 -4.32 2.39 12.23
C HIS A 97 -5.38 3.43 12.59
N ILE A 98 -6.48 3.50 11.83
CA ILE A 98 -7.59 4.41 12.11
C ILE A 98 -8.19 4.13 13.49
N PHE A 99 -8.42 2.86 13.82
CA PHE A 99 -8.96 2.45 15.12
C PHE A 99 -8.05 2.87 16.28
N TRP A 100 -6.76 2.55 16.22
CA TRP A 100 -5.79 2.89 17.28
C TRP A 100 -5.60 4.40 17.43
N LEU A 101 -5.46 5.12 16.30
CA LEU A 101 -5.32 6.58 16.33
C LEU A 101 -6.59 7.24 16.88
N SER A 102 -7.78 6.76 16.53
CA SER A 102 -9.03 7.30 17.06
C SER A 102 -9.19 7.04 18.56
N LEU A 103 -8.74 5.86 19.04
CA LEU A 103 -8.76 5.50 20.45
C LEU A 103 -7.76 6.30 21.29
N LEU A 104 -6.57 6.57 20.76
CA LEU A 104 -5.46 7.20 21.48
C LEU A 104 -5.42 8.73 21.34
N ALA A 105 -6.06 9.28 20.30
CA ALA A 105 -6.18 10.72 20.11
C ALA A 105 -7.37 11.34 20.88
N LEU A 106 -8.23 10.51 21.48
CA LEU A 106 -9.33 10.92 22.37
C LEU A 106 -8.85 10.96 23.82
#